data_AF-A0A2S7WFT7-F1
#
_entry.id   AF-A0A2S7WFT7-F1
#
_cell.length_a   1.000
_cell.length_b   1.000
_cell.length_c   1.000
_cell.angle_alpha   90.00
_cell.angle_beta   90.00
_cell.angle_gamma   90.00
#
_symmetry.space_group_name_H-M   'P 1'
#
loop_
_entity.id
_entity.type
_entity.pdbx_description
1 polymer ?
#
loop_
_entity_poly.entity_id
_entity_poly.type
_entity_poly.pdbx_seq_one_letter_code
_entity_poly.pdbx_strand_id
1 'polypeptide(L)'
;MENNVLNLESVYQYMDVVFKDKNPSKQEIEEAKKNYRIEYQKQYQEMYKKKHFQITFRITKDQHHFFKTLAAQEGLKVSKLIKIRALQKHQLNNKNIKSILFELIDDIEESIQENITLNPNQILKKLEMIEEAL
;
A
#
# COMPACT_ATOMS: atom_id res chain seq x y z
N MET A 1 32.98 7.64 -6.57
CA MET A 1 32.31 8.39 -7.65
C MET A 1 30.83 8.21 -7.43
N GLU A 2 30.13 9.32 -7.19
CA GLU A 2 28.71 9.34 -6.87
C GLU A 2 27.91 8.75 -8.01
N ASN A 3 27.16 7.67 -7.73
CA ASN A 3 26.12 7.17 -8.61
C ASN A 3 24.97 8.19 -8.61
N ASN A 4 25.15 9.29 -9.34
CA ASN A 4 24.04 10.11 -9.78
C ASN A 4 23.23 9.23 -10.73
N VAL A 5 22.18 8.61 -10.19
CA VAL A 5 21.18 7.89 -10.96
C VAL A 5 20.46 8.94 -11.80
N LEU A 6 21.04 9.28 -12.95
CA LEU A 6 20.38 10.10 -13.95
C LEU A 6 19.09 9.36 -14.33
N ASN A 7 17.96 10.01 -14.07
CA ASN A 7 16.66 9.60 -14.56
C ASN A 7 16.64 9.93 -16.06
N LEU A 8 17.22 9.04 -16.88
CA LEU A 8 17.48 9.28 -18.29
C LEU A 8 16.23 8.95 -19.11
N GLU A 9 15.42 9.97 -19.35
CA GLU A 9 14.14 9.85 -20.06
C GLU A 9 14.33 9.49 -21.55
N SER A 10 15.51 9.73 -22.11
CA SER A 10 15.80 9.43 -23.52
C SER A 10 17.26 9.03 -23.77
N VAL A 11 17.47 8.28 -24.86
CA VAL A 11 18.81 7.89 -25.33
C VAL A 11 19.67 9.10 -25.71
N TYR A 12 19.04 10.18 -26.18
CA TYR A 12 19.73 11.41 -26.56
C TYR A 12 20.35 12.10 -25.35
N GLN A 13 19.60 12.26 -24.26
CA GLN A 13 20.13 12.80 -23.00
C GLN A 13 21.28 11.96 -22.44
N TYR A 14 21.20 10.63 -22.56
CA TYR A 14 22.30 9.75 -22.15
C TYR A 14 23.55 9.97 -23.02
N MET A 15 23.37 10.09 -24.33
CA MET A 15 24.47 10.36 -25.25
C MET A 15 25.09 11.74 -25.01
N ASP A 16 24.30 12.77 -24.73
CA ASP A 16 24.77 14.13 -24.41
C ASP A 16 25.65 14.14 -23.15
N VAL A 17 25.32 13.31 -22.15
CA VAL A 17 26.13 13.17 -20.93
C VAL A 17 27.42 12.37 -21.20
N VAL A 18 27.32 11.24 -21.90
CA VAL A 18 28.46 10.32 -22.14
C VAL A 18 29.49 10.95 -23.08
N PHE A 19 29.03 11.69 -24.09
CA PHE A 19 29.85 12.29 -25.13
C PHE A 19 30.03 13.80 -24.97
N LYS A 20 29.73 14.35 -23.78
CA LYS A 20 29.96 15.76 -23.50
C LYS A 20 31.37 16.16 -23.90
N ASP A 21 31.47 17.14 -24.81
CA ASP A 21 32.73 17.68 -25.34
C ASP A 21 33.61 16.66 -26.10
N LYS A 22 33.03 15.55 -26.58
CA LYS A 22 33.71 14.52 -27.39
C LYS A 22 33.06 14.40 -28.76
N ASN A 23 33.86 14.04 -29.77
CA ASN A 23 33.38 13.59 -31.07
C ASN A 23 33.47 12.06 -31.13
N PRO A 24 32.40 11.34 -30.76
CA PRO A 24 32.45 9.89 -30.73
C PRO A 24 32.47 9.28 -32.13
N SER A 25 33.21 8.19 -32.26
CA SER A 25 33.17 7.32 -33.42
C SER A 25 31.82 6.59 -33.52
N LYS A 26 31.53 6.04 -34.71
CA LYS A 26 30.30 5.24 -34.92
C LYS A 26 30.23 4.04 -33.97
N GLN A 27 31.36 3.40 -33.68
CA GLN A 27 31.43 2.24 -32.78
C GLN A 27 31.10 2.64 -31.33
N GLU A 28 31.63 3.77 -30.85
CA GLU A 28 31.33 4.30 -29.51
C GLU A 28 29.85 4.68 -29.38
N ILE A 29 29.25 5.25 -30.43
CA ILE A 29 27.81 5.55 -30.47
C ILE A 29 26.96 4.27 -30.35
N GLU A 30 27.32 3.22 -31.09
CA GLU A 30 26.60 1.93 -31.03
C GLU A 30 26.72 1.28 -29.65
N GLU A 31 27.91 1.33 -29.05
CA GLU A 31 28.16 0.79 -27.72
C GLU A 31 27.40 1.59 -26.65
N ALA A 32 27.40 2.92 -26.71
CA ALA A 32 26.63 3.75 -25.81
C ALA A 32 25.12 3.49 -25.91
N LYS A 33 24.55 3.33 -27.12
CA LYS A 33 23.13 2.96 -27.28
C LYS A 33 22.81 1.60 -26.68
N LYS A 34 23.72 0.63 -26.82
CA LYS A 34 23.58 -0.70 -26.21
C LYS A 34 23.59 -0.60 -24.68
N ASN A 35 24.51 0.18 -24.12
CA ASN A 35 24.62 0.40 -22.67
C ASN A 35 23.39 1.13 -22.11
N TYR A 36 22.90 2.17 -22.80
CA TYR A 36 21.65 2.84 -22.46
C TYR A 36 20.48 1.85 -22.38
N ARG A 37 20.35 0.96 -23.36
CA ARG A 37 19.26 -0.02 -23.40
C ARG A 37 19.29 -0.96 -22.20
N ILE A 38 20.48 -1.39 -21.77
CA ILE A 38 20.66 -2.25 -20.60
C ILE A 38 20.20 -1.52 -19.34
N GLU A 39 20.67 -0.30 -19.13
CA GLU A 39 20.30 0.49 -17.94
C GLU A 39 18.82 0.87 -17.93
N TYR A 40 18.26 1.27 -19.07
CA TYR A 40 16.83 1.53 -19.22
C TYR A 40 15.99 0.30 -18.85
N GLN A 41 16.34 -0.88 -19.35
CA GLN A 41 15.61 -2.11 -19.03
C GLN A 41 15.67 -2.45 -17.55
N LYS A 42 16.83 -2.25 -16.91
CA LYS A 42 17.01 -2.47 -15.48
C LYS A 42 16.12 -1.52 -14.67
N GLN A 43 16.17 -0.22 -14.96
CA GLN A 43 15.32 0.79 -14.30
C GLN A 43 13.82 0.52 -14.52
N TYR A 44 13.44 0.16 -15.75
CA TYR A 44 12.06 -0.21 -16.08
C TYR A 44 11.59 -1.40 -15.26
N GLN A 45 12.41 -2.45 -15.15
CA GLN A 45 12.07 -3.64 -14.35
C GLN A 45 11.95 -3.32 -12.86
N GLU A 46 12.84 -2.48 -12.32
CA GLU A 46 12.77 -2.04 -10.92
C GLU A 46 11.49 -1.23 -10.64
N MET A 47 11.16 -0.28 -11.51
CA MET A 47 9.93 0.51 -11.43
C MET A 47 8.68 -0.38 -11.60
N TYR A 48 8.72 -1.32 -12.54
CA TYR A 48 7.63 -2.29 -12.75
C TYR A 48 7.43 -3.16 -11.52
N LYS A 49 8.49 -3.68 -10.90
CA LYS A 49 8.42 -4.48 -9.65
C LYS A 49 7.85 -3.67 -8.49
N LYS A 50 8.25 -2.39 -8.35
CA LYS A 50 7.69 -1.48 -7.32
C LYS A 50 6.19 -1.23 -7.54
N LYS A 51 5.75 -1.06 -8.78
CA LYS A 51 4.35 -0.74 -9.13
C LYS A 51 3.44 -1.97 -9.17
N HIS A 52 3.98 -3.12 -9.57
CA HIS A 52 3.26 -4.37 -9.80
C HIS A 52 3.83 -5.48 -8.94
N PHE A 53 3.57 -5.40 -7.64
CA PHE A 53 3.83 -6.51 -6.73
C PHE A 53 2.64 -7.48 -6.75
N GLN A 54 2.92 -8.76 -6.99
CA GLN A 54 1.92 -9.82 -6.89
C GLN A 54 1.96 -10.39 -5.47
N ILE A 55 0.92 -10.13 -4.68
CA ILE A 55 0.74 -10.80 -3.38
C ILE A 55 0.01 -12.11 -3.63
N THR A 56 0.64 -13.22 -3.25
CA THR A 56 0.01 -14.53 -3.22
C THR A 56 -0.20 -14.92 -1.76
N PHE A 57 -1.44 -15.23 -1.38
CA PHE A 57 -1.77 -15.71 -0.04
C PHE A 57 -2.69 -16.93 -0.16
N ARG A 58 -2.57 -17.85 0.80
CA ARG A 58 -3.41 -19.04 0.88
C ARG A 58 -4.52 -18.79 1.89
N ILE A 59 -5.75 -19.13 1.52
CA ILE A 59 -6.91 -19.13 2.41
C ILE A 59 -7.54 -20.51 2.44
N THR A 60 -8.18 -20.84 3.55
CA THR A 60 -8.98 -22.07 3.65
C THR A 60 -10.26 -21.96 2.83
N LYS A 61 -10.91 -23.10 2.53
CA LYS A 61 -12.17 -23.12 1.79
C LYS A 61 -13.27 -22.35 2.52
N ASP A 62 -13.32 -22.46 3.84
CA ASP A 62 -14.33 -21.78 4.68
C ASP A 62 -14.13 -20.27 4.65
N GLN A 63 -12.87 -19.81 4.74
CA GLN A 63 -12.54 -18.39 4.59
C GLN A 63 -12.93 -17.86 3.21
N HIS A 64 -12.67 -18.62 2.15
CA HIS A 64 -13.09 -18.24 0.81
C HIS A 64 -14.62 -18.15 0.69
N HIS A 65 -15.36 -19.08 1.29
CA HIS A 65 -16.82 -19.04 1.30
C HIS A 65 -17.35 -17.80 2.03
N PHE A 66 -16.79 -17.50 3.21
CA PHE A 66 -17.10 -16.29 3.96
C PHE A 66 -16.89 -15.01 3.12
N PHE A 67 -15.73 -14.88 2.46
CA PHE A 67 -15.45 -13.73 1.59
C PHE A 67 -16.36 -13.68 0.37
N LYS A 68 -16.81 -14.83 -0.14
CA LYS A 68 -17.76 -14.88 -1.25
C LYS A 68 -19.12 -14.29 -0.86
N THR A 69 -19.62 -14.63 0.33
CA THR A 69 -20.87 -14.10 0.85
C THR A 69 -20.79 -12.59 1.09
N LEU A 70 -19.74 -12.13 1.76
CA LEU A 70 -19.51 -10.69 1.99
C LEU A 70 -19.36 -9.90 0.68
N ALA A 71 -18.58 -10.42 -0.27
CA ALA A 71 -18.38 -9.73 -1.53
C ALA A 71 -19.68 -9.60 -2.34
N ALA A 72 -20.58 -10.58 -2.24
CA ALA A 72 -21.90 -10.50 -2.86
C ALA A 72 -22.78 -9.42 -2.21
N GLN A 73 -22.75 -9.30 -0.89
CA GLN A 73 -23.46 -8.25 -0.14
C GLN A 73 -22.96 -6.85 -0.50
N GLU A 74 -21.66 -6.69 -0.68
CA GLU A 74 -21.02 -5.41 -1.04
C GLU A 74 -21.02 -5.13 -2.56
N GLY A 75 -21.51 -6.07 -3.40
CA GLY A 75 -21.49 -5.91 -4.86
C GLY A 75 -20.08 -5.91 -5.47
N LEU A 76 -19.11 -6.56 -4.81
CA LEU A 76 -17.70 -6.59 -5.20
C LEU A 76 -17.27 -8.00 -5.68
N LYS A 77 -16.18 -8.05 -6.45
CA LYS A 77 -15.47 -9.31 -6.70
C LYS A 77 -14.74 -9.75 -5.43
N VAL A 78 -14.79 -11.04 -5.11
CA VAL A 78 -14.10 -11.65 -3.94
C VAL A 78 -12.62 -11.25 -3.88
N SER A 79 -11.91 -11.30 -5.02
CA SER A 79 -10.50 -10.89 -5.09
C SER A 79 -10.27 -9.41 -4.77
N LYS A 80 -11.20 -8.53 -5.17
CA LYS A 80 -11.14 -7.10 -4.85
C LYS A 80 -11.36 -6.86 -3.36
N LEU A 81 -12.35 -7.52 -2.76
CA LEU A 81 -12.63 -7.44 -1.32
C LEU A 81 -11.41 -7.89 -0.50
N ILE A 82 -10.84 -9.06 -0.83
CA ILE A 82 -9.69 -9.57 -0.09
C ILE A 82 -8.47 -8.65 -0.27
N LYS A 83 -8.25 -8.10 -1.48
CA LYS A 83 -7.17 -7.13 -1.72
C LYS A 83 -7.35 -5.86 -0.88
N ILE A 84 -8.56 -5.30 -0.83
CA ILE A 84 -8.86 -4.11 -0.01
C ILE A 84 -8.55 -4.40 1.45
N ARG A 85 -9.07 -5.51 2.00
CA ARG A 85 -8.83 -5.86 3.41
C ARG A 85 -7.36 -6.17 3.71
N ALA A 86 -6.64 -6.83 2.80
CA ALA A 86 -5.21 -7.10 2.98
C ALA A 86 -4.37 -5.81 3.00
N LEU A 87 -4.73 -4.82 2.17
CA LEU A 87 -4.07 -3.51 2.14
C LEU A 87 -4.45 -2.65 3.36
N GLN A 88 -5.72 -2.66 3.77
CA GLN A 88 -6.21 -1.97 4.98
C GLN A 88 -5.57 -2.52 6.26
N LYS A 89 -5.34 -3.84 6.35
CA LYS A 89 -4.66 -4.46 7.50
C LYS A 89 -3.22 -3.97 7.72
N HIS A 90 -2.59 -3.40 6.69
CA HIS A 90 -1.28 -2.78 6.81
C HIS A 90 -1.32 -1.29 7.20
N GLN A 91 -2.48 -0.63 7.13
CA GLN A 91 -2.65 0.79 7.45
C GLN A 91 -3.39 1.03 8.77
N LEU A 92 -4.29 0.14 9.17
CA LEU A 92 -5.04 0.27 10.42
C LEU A 92 -4.16 -0.19 11.59
N ASN A 93 -3.53 0.77 12.27
CA ASN A 93 -3.03 0.59 13.61
C ASN A 93 -4.23 0.47 14.58
N ASN A 94 -4.94 -0.67 14.50
CA ASN A 94 -6.15 -1.02 15.26
C ASN A 94 -5.96 -0.97 16.78
N LYS A 95 -4.75 -0.70 17.27
CA LYS A 95 -4.44 -0.57 18.69
C LYS A 95 -5.27 0.54 19.35
N ASN A 96 -5.44 1.68 18.68
CA ASN A 96 -6.24 2.80 19.22
C ASN A 96 -7.73 2.48 19.25
N ILE A 97 -8.30 1.98 18.14
CA ILE A 97 -9.72 1.57 18.07
C ILE A 97 -10.02 0.50 19.13
N LYS A 98 -9.13 -0.48 19.27
CA LYS A 98 -9.29 -1.56 20.24
C LYS A 98 -9.21 -1.04 21.69
N SER A 99 -8.39 -0.04 21.96
CA SER A 99 -8.33 0.64 23.26
C SER A 99 -9.65 1.34 23.58
N ILE A 100 -10.16 2.16 22.65
CA ILE A 100 -11.40 2.92 22.84
C ILE A 100 -12.60 1.97 23.01
N LEU A 101 -12.64 0.86 22.26
CA LEU A 101 -13.67 -0.17 22.42
C LEU A 101 -13.63 -0.85 23.79
N PHE A 102 -12.44 -1.15 24.32
CA PHE A 102 -12.33 -1.74 25.67
C PHE A 102 -12.75 -0.75 26.73
N GLU A 103 -12.32 0.51 26.65
CA GLU A 103 -12.77 1.55 27.58
C GLU A 103 -14.29 1.74 27.54
N LEU A 104 -14.93 1.62 26.36
CA LEU A 104 -16.39 1.72 26.25
C LEU A 104 -17.08 0.53 26.94
N ILE A 105 -16.53 -0.68 26.81
CA ILE A 105 -17.05 -1.87 27.48
C ILE A 105 -16.89 -1.72 28.99
N ASP A 106 -15.72 -1.29 29.46
CA ASP A 106 -15.44 -1.07 30.88
C ASP A 106 -16.41 -0.03 31.48
N ASP A 107 -16.63 1.10 30.80
CA ASP A 107 -17.60 2.13 31.25
C ASP A 107 -19.03 1.55 31.39
N ILE A 108 -19.43 0.68 30.45
CA ILE A 108 -20.76 0.03 30.48
C ILE A 108 -20.84 -0.98 31.61
N GLU A 109 -19.80 -1.80 31.79
CA GLU A 109 -19.75 -2.79 32.87
C GLU A 109 -19.76 -2.12 34.25
N GLU A 110 -18.97 -1.08 34.45
CA GLU A 110 -18.93 -0.30 35.69
C GLU A 110 -20.30 0.34 35.96
N SER A 111 -20.93 0.93 34.95
CA SER A 111 -22.25 1.54 35.10
C SER A 111 -23.35 0.53 35.44
N ILE A 112 -23.27 -0.70 34.92
CA ILE A 112 -24.17 -1.80 35.31
C ILE A 112 -23.90 -2.25 36.75
N GLN A 113 -22.62 -2.39 37.14
CA GLN A 113 -22.24 -2.84 38.48
C GLN A 113 -22.59 -1.82 39.57
N GLU A 114 -22.33 -0.54 39.31
CA GLU A 114 -22.56 0.55 40.25
C GLU A 114 -23.97 1.14 40.15
N ASN A 115 -24.77 0.67 39.18
CA ASN A 115 -26.13 1.13 38.91
C ASN A 115 -26.20 2.63 38.59
N ILE A 116 -25.20 3.11 37.83
CA ILE A 116 -25.02 4.51 37.42
C ILE A 116 -25.56 4.69 36.01
N THR A 117 -26.25 5.80 35.77
CA THR A 117 -26.71 6.16 34.42
C THR A 117 -25.53 6.70 33.60
N LEU A 118 -25.19 6.01 32.51
CA LEU A 118 -24.19 6.49 31.55
C LEU A 118 -24.59 7.82 30.94
N ASN A 119 -23.61 8.69 30.73
CA ASN A 119 -23.80 9.93 29.98
C ASN A 119 -23.81 9.63 28.47
N PRO A 120 -24.95 9.79 27.77
CA PRO A 120 -25.05 9.45 26.35
C PRO A 120 -24.08 10.24 25.47
N ASN A 121 -23.74 11.48 25.86
CA ASN A 121 -22.82 12.32 25.09
C ASN A 121 -21.37 11.80 25.16
N GLN A 122 -20.98 11.14 26.25
CA GLN A 122 -19.64 10.54 26.37
C GLN A 122 -19.55 9.28 25.52
N ILE A 123 -20.58 8.43 25.55
CA ILE A 123 -20.69 7.25 24.68
C ILE A 123 -20.65 7.65 23.22
N LEU A 124 -21.45 8.64 22.82
CA LEU A 124 -21.52 9.10 21.43
C LEU A 124 -20.16 9.59 20.92
N LYS A 125 -19.45 10.42 21.71
CA LYS A 125 -18.10 10.87 21.36
C LYS A 125 -17.11 9.71 21.17
N LYS A 126 -17.14 8.70 22.04
CA LYS A 126 -16.26 7.53 21.91
C LYS A 126 -16.59 6.73 20.64
N LEU A 127 -17.88 6.64 20.27
CA LEU A 127 -18.31 5.99 19.04
C LEU A 127 -17.91 6.78 17.78
N GLU A 128 -18.04 8.11 17.80
CA GLU A 128 -17.56 9.00 16.73
C GLU A 128 -16.05 8.86 16.52
N MET A 129 -15.26 8.82 17.60
CA MET A 129 -13.82 8.58 17.53
C MET A 129 -13.46 7.21 16.93
N ILE A 130 -14.29 6.19 17.14
CA ILE A 130 -14.12 4.87 16.51
C ILE A 130 -14.42 4.95 15.02
N GLU A 131 -15.50 5.64 14.63
CA GLU A 131 -15.88 5.83 13.22
C GLU A 131 -14.81 6.61 12.44
N GLU A 132 -14.28 7.69 13.00
CA GLU A 132 -13.22 8.49 12.37
C GLU A 132 -11.89 7.74 12.19
N ALA A 133 -11.64 6.73 13.04
CA ALA A 133 -10.40 5.96 13.03
C ALA A 133 -10.45 4.73 12.11
N LEU A 134 -11.63 4.32 11.63
CA LEU A 134 -11.87 3.17 10.74
C LEU A 134 -11.62 3.50 9.26
#